data_AF-A0A8S3G397-F1
#
_entry.id   AF-A0A8S3G397-F1
#
_cell.length_a   1.000
_cell.length_b   1.000
_cell.length_c   1.000
_cell.angle_alpha   90.00
_cell.angle_beta   90.00
_cell.angle_gamma   90.00
#
_symmetry.space_group_name_H-M   'P 1'
#
loop_
_entity.id
_entity.type
_entity.pdbx_description
1 polymer ?
#
loop_
_entity_poly.entity_id
_entity_poly.type
_entity_poly.pdbx_seq_one_letter_code
_entity_poly.pdbx_strand_id
1 'polypeptide(L)'
;YVRLVKRLKHKIRSASLVLQKTDKSKVFHLGTRQHYQKKSNEYMEKTEAYQCLGVNDSLPDLIERTNKYLLDLRLAHWITQKQYELLCVKPSEAILAHLYYLPKTHKPGTPLRLIFSGLQHPTIKISTYIGELLRPLFDKIALKTTTTSGFEVMKQVYEWSTNNLRKETLLCIIDVVNLYTMIPQTEGVLAIKKMLDYLELKQIGGLKIETIIKLSRFVMKNNYFFI
;
A
#
# COMPACT_ATOMS: atom_id res chain seq x y z
N TYR A 1 -6.21 38.14 1.99
CA TYR A 1 -6.19 36.69 1.71
C TYR A 1 -6.83 35.83 2.84
N VAL A 2 -6.39 35.96 4.09
CA VAL A 2 -6.88 35.14 5.24
C VAL A 2 -8.40 35.16 5.43
N ARG A 3 -9.05 36.33 5.30
CA ARG A 3 -10.52 36.46 5.45
C ARG A 3 -11.30 35.69 4.38
N LEU A 4 -10.82 35.68 3.13
CA LEU A 4 -11.43 34.95 2.02
C LEU A 4 -11.36 33.43 2.25
N VAL A 5 -10.20 32.93 2.67
CA VAL A 5 -10.00 31.51 2.99
C VAL A 5 -10.90 31.07 4.14
N LYS A 6 -11.07 31.90 5.18
CA LYS A 6 -12.00 31.61 6.29
C LYS A 6 -13.45 31.49 5.79
N ARG A 7 -13.91 32.41 4.95
CA ARG A 7 -15.26 32.38 4.35
C ARG A 7 -15.48 31.16 3.46
N LEU A 8 -14.49 30.81 2.63
CA LEU A 8 -14.53 29.60 1.79
C LEU A 8 -14.62 28.33 2.65
N LYS A 9 -13.77 28.19 3.67
CA LYS A 9 -13.83 27.06 4.61
C LYS A 9 -15.19 26.95 5.29
N HIS A 10 -15.76 28.09 5.71
CA HIS A 10 -17.09 28.12 6.31
C HIS A 10 -18.17 27.66 5.32
N LYS A 11 -18.17 28.19 4.08
CA LYS A 11 -19.15 27.83 3.04
C LYS A 11 -19.06 26.36 2.61
N ILE A 12 -17.84 25.81 2.51
CA ILE A 12 -17.61 24.39 2.23
C ILE A 12 -18.22 23.52 3.35
N ARG A 13 -18.00 23.90 4.62
CA ARG A 13 -18.53 23.16 5.77
C ARG A 13 -20.06 23.25 5.85
N SER A 14 -20.63 24.45 5.73
CA SER A 14 -22.08 24.65 5.85
C SER A 14 -22.86 23.97 4.73
N ALA A 15 -22.30 23.91 3.51
CA ALA A 15 -22.90 23.22 2.38
C ALA A 15 -22.55 21.72 2.32
N SER A 16 -21.89 21.15 3.35
CA SER A 16 -21.46 19.75 3.38
C SER A 16 -20.67 19.33 2.13
N LEU A 17 -19.80 20.21 1.65
CA LEU A 17 -18.96 19.99 0.48
C LEU A 17 -17.58 19.45 0.88
N VAL A 18 -16.99 18.69 -0.02
CA VAL A 18 -15.63 18.17 0.05
C VAL A 18 -14.85 18.76 -1.11
N LEU A 19 -13.78 19.48 -0.79
CA LEU A 19 -12.81 19.98 -1.76
C LEU A 19 -11.57 19.09 -1.69
N GLN A 20 -11.33 18.30 -2.74
CA GLN A 20 -10.23 17.34 -2.77
C GLN A 20 -9.36 17.56 -4.01
N LYS A 21 -8.05 17.37 -3.87
CA LYS A 21 -7.15 17.30 -5.02
C LYS A 21 -7.52 16.09 -5.89
N THR A 22 -7.46 16.25 -7.20
CA THR A 22 -7.65 15.12 -8.13
C THR A 22 -6.41 14.27 -8.23
N ASP A 23 -6.61 13.00 -8.58
CA ASP A 23 -5.56 11.98 -8.68
C ASP A 23 -4.44 12.33 -9.69
N LYS A 24 -4.79 12.71 -10.92
CA LYS A 24 -3.81 12.98 -12.00
C LYS A 24 -3.86 14.38 -12.58
N SER A 25 -4.97 15.09 -12.43
CA SER A 25 -5.24 16.29 -13.23
C SER A 25 -4.74 17.59 -12.60
N LYS A 26 -4.01 17.55 -11.47
CA LYS A 26 -3.52 18.72 -10.69
C LYS A 26 -4.59 19.80 -10.39
N VAL A 27 -5.88 19.49 -10.59
CA VAL A 27 -7.02 20.36 -10.27
C VAL A 27 -7.71 19.90 -8.99
N PHE A 28 -8.59 20.74 -8.46
CA PHE A 28 -9.48 20.39 -7.35
C PHE A 28 -10.84 19.92 -7.86
N HIS A 29 -11.41 18.94 -7.17
CA HIS A 29 -12.77 18.49 -7.35
C HIS A 29 -13.60 18.91 -6.14
N LEU A 30 -14.74 19.54 -6.41
CA LEU A 30 -15.72 19.92 -5.40
C LEU A 30 -16.92 18.98 -5.53
N GLY A 31 -17.22 18.22 -4.49
CA GLY A 31 -18.38 17.33 -4.43
C GLY A 31 -19.08 17.40 -3.09
N THR A 32 -20.23 16.74 -2.95
CA THR A 32 -20.93 16.63 -1.66
C THR A 32 -20.34 15.50 -0.82
N ARG A 33 -20.36 15.64 0.51
CA ARG A 33 -19.89 14.61 1.44
C ARG A 33 -20.64 13.28 1.25
N GLN A 34 -21.96 13.36 1.03
CA GLN A 34 -22.82 12.21 0.79
C GLN A 34 -22.41 11.43 -0.46
N HIS A 35 -22.02 12.11 -1.55
CA HIS A 35 -21.56 11.45 -2.78
C HIS A 35 -20.26 10.68 -2.58
N TYR A 36 -19.32 11.24 -1.81
CA TYR A 36 -18.08 10.55 -1.46
C TYR A 36 -18.35 9.34 -0.56
N GLN A 37 -19.21 9.48 0.46
CA GLN A 37 -19.60 8.39 1.34
C GLN A 37 -20.27 7.25 0.57
N LYS A 38 -21.20 7.58 -0.33
CA LYS A 38 -21.87 6.60 -1.20
C LYS A 38 -20.85 5.81 -2.03
N LYS A 39 -19.95 6.49 -2.74
CA LYS A 39 -18.91 5.83 -3.55
C LYS A 39 -17.92 5.02 -2.73
N SER A 40 -17.62 5.47 -1.51
CA SER A 40 -16.81 4.71 -0.56
C SER A 40 -17.49 3.39 -0.20
N ASN A 41 -18.76 3.45 0.21
CA ASN A 41 -19.53 2.26 0.60
C ASN A 41 -19.70 1.28 -0.57
N GLU A 42 -20.06 1.79 -1.75
CA GLU A 42 -20.15 0.97 -2.98
C GLU A 42 -18.83 0.26 -3.30
N TYR A 43 -17.68 0.91 -3.07
CA TYR A 43 -16.38 0.29 -3.27
C TYR A 43 -16.11 -0.82 -2.23
N MET A 44 -16.40 -0.56 -0.96
CA MET A 44 -16.21 -1.53 0.12
C MET A 44 -17.06 -2.78 -0.10
N GLU A 45 -18.35 -2.59 -0.41
CA GLU A 45 -19.31 -3.66 -0.71
C GLU A 45 -18.90 -4.46 -1.94
N LYS A 46 -18.46 -3.78 -3.01
CA LYS A 46 -18.08 -4.46 -4.26
C LYS A 46 -16.81 -5.30 -4.13
N THR A 47 -15.84 -4.85 -3.34
CA THR A 47 -14.51 -5.47 -3.29
C THR A 47 -14.36 -6.48 -2.17
N GLU A 48 -15.15 -6.36 -1.09
CA GLU A 48 -15.02 -7.17 0.13
C GLU A 48 -13.58 -7.22 0.67
N ALA A 49 -12.75 -6.23 0.30
CA ALA A 49 -11.32 -6.22 0.58
C ALA A 49 -11.00 -5.82 2.03
N TYR A 50 -11.99 -5.34 2.77
CA TYR A 50 -11.84 -4.80 4.12
C TYR A 50 -12.97 -5.27 5.02
N GLN A 51 -12.64 -5.41 6.30
CA GLN A 51 -13.58 -5.77 7.35
C GLN A 51 -13.63 -4.66 8.40
N CYS A 52 -14.83 -4.26 8.80
CA CYS A 52 -15.01 -3.34 9.92
C CYS A 52 -14.75 -4.09 11.25
N LEU A 53 -13.83 -3.57 12.06
CA LEU A 53 -13.47 -4.14 13.37
C LEU A 53 -14.30 -3.55 14.52
N GLY A 54 -15.27 -2.69 14.22
CA GLY A 54 -16.12 -1.98 15.19
C GLY A 54 -15.77 -0.50 15.32
N VAL A 55 -16.30 0.13 16.37
CA VAL A 55 -16.17 1.59 16.62
C VAL A 55 -15.07 1.94 17.62
N ASN A 56 -14.47 0.94 18.28
CA ASN A 56 -13.45 1.15 19.29
C ASN A 56 -12.10 1.46 18.64
N ASP A 57 -11.36 2.39 19.23
CA ASP A 57 -10.00 2.70 18.79
C ASP A 57 -9.10 1.47 19.00
N SER A 58 -8.65 0.90 17.89
CA SER A 58 -7.76 -0.28 17.88
C SER A 58 -6.28 0.10 18.05
N LEU A 59 -5.95 1.39 18.08
CA LEU A 59 -4.58 1.87 18.17
C LEU A 59 -3.85 1.37 19.44
N PRO A 60 -4.42 1.46 20.66
CA PRO A 60 -3.72 1.03 21.87
C PRO A 60 -3.37 -0.46 21.85
N ASP A 61 -4.34 -1.32 21.50
CA ASP A 61 -4.14 -2.77 21.36
C ASP A 61 -3.10 -3.08 20.28
N LEU A 62 -3.15 -2.39 19.13
CA LEU A 62 -2.20 -2.61 18.06
C LEU A 62 -0.76 -2.23 18.45
N ILE A 63 -0.58 -1.14 19.19
CA ILE A 63 0.75 -0.74 19.72
C ILE A 63 1.27 -1.80 20.69
N GLU A 64 0.45 -2.20 21.66
CA GLU A 64 0.81 -3.22 22.65
C GLU A 64 1.19 -4.53 21.96
N ARG A 65 0.33 -5.01 21.06
CA ARG A 65 0.55 -6.22 20.28
C ARG A 65 1.83 -6.16 19.46
N THR A 66 2.11 -5.04 18.81
CA THR A 66 3.33 -4.86 18.00
C THR A 66 4.58 -4.92 18.87
N ASN A 67 4.61 -4.16 19.96
CA ASN A 67 5.78 -4.13 20.85
C ASN A 67 5.98 -5.47 21.57
N LYS A 68 4.90 -6.12 22.01
CA LYS A 68 4.95 -7.46 22.60
C LYS A 68 5.52 -8.48 21.61
N TYR A 69 5.04 -8.49 20.37
CA TYR A 69 5.52 -9.39 19.34
C TYR A 69 7.03 -9.21 19.06
N LEU A 70 7.50 -7.96 19.00
CA LEU A 70 8.93 -7.66 18.85
C LEU A 70 9.75 -8.10 20.07
N LEU A 71 9.21 -7.93 21.28
CA LEU A 71 9.86 -8.37 22.52
C LEU A 71 10.01 -9.89 22.55
N ASP A 72 8.96 -10.63 22.17
CA ASP A 72 9.00 -12.09 22.09
C ASP A 72 10.05 -12.58 21.09
N LEU A 73 10.12 -11.95 19.91
CA LEU A 73 11.16 -12.25 18.91
C LEU A 73 12.57 -11.98 19.44
N ARG A 74 12.75 -10.91 20.21
CA ARG A 74 14.04 -10.57 20.82
C ARG A 74 14.45 -11.59 21.89
N LEU A 75 13.54 -11.93 22.80
CA LEU A 75 13.77 -12.88 23.88
C LEU A 75 14.09 -14.28 23.35
N ALA A 76 13.48 -14.66 22.23
CA ALA A 76 13.77 -15.92 21.54
C ALA A 76 14.97 -15.81 20.56
N HIS A 77 15.73 -14.70 20.57
CA HIS A 77 16.90 -14.45 19.73
C HIS A 77 16.65 -14.52 18.22
N TRP A 78 15.43 -14.23 17.76
CA TRP A 78 15.09 -14.09 16.33
C TRP A 78 15.50 -12.74 15.76
N ILE A 79 15.60 -11.72 16.62
CA ILE A 79 16.13 -10.39 16.31
C ILE A 79 17.11 -9.95 17.40
N THR A 80 18.06 -9.08 17.05
CA THR A 80 19.02 -8.48 17.98
C THR A 80 18.39 -7.37 18.83
N GLN A 81 19.05 -6.99 19.94
CA GLN A 81 18.66 -5.83 20.74
C GLN A 81 18.54 -4.55 19.90
N LYS A 82 19.52 -4.30 19.02
CA LYS A 82 19.54 -3.14 18.12
C LYS A 82 18.35 -3.14 17.16
N GLN A 83 18.00 -4.29 16.59
CA GLN A 83 16.82 -4.42 15.73
C GLN A 83 15.53 -4.21 16.51
N TYR A 84 15.42 -4.74 17.72
CA TYR A 84 14.27 -4.50 18.58
C TYR A 84 14.05 -3.01 18.87
N GLU A 85 15.09 -2.29 19.27
CA GLU A 85 15.03 -0.85 19.55
C GLU A 85 14.66 -0.03 18.31
N LEU A 86 15.18 -0.42 17.14
CA LEU A 86 14.86 0.21 15.86
C LEU A 86 13.38 0.01 15.49
N LEU A 87 12.83 -1.19 15.72
CA LEU A 87 11.51 -1.59 15.26
C LEU A 87 10.38 -1.22 16.23
N CYS A 88 10.67 -1.08 17.52
CA CYS A 88 9.66 -0.75 18.52
C CYS A 88 9.03 0.63 18.29
N VAL A 89 7.78 0.75 18.71
CA VAL A 89 6.98 1.95 18.52
C VAL A 89 6.63 2.57 19.86
N LYS A 90 6.84 3.88 19.98
CA LYS A 90 6.39 4.63 21.16
C LYS A 90 4.92 4.99 21.01
N PRO A 91 4.08 4.82 22.05
CA PRO A 91 2.68 5.18 21.96
C PRO A 91 2.42 6.63 21.54
N SER A 92 3.30 7.56 21.95
CA SER A 92 3.19 8.99 21.60
C SER A 92 3.48 9.32 20.13
N GLU A 93 4.09 8.39 19.38
CA GLU A 93 4.51 8.57 17.99
C GLU A 93 3.62 7.78 17.00
N ALA A 94 2.66 7.00 17.52
CA ALA A 94 1.87 6.05 16.75
C ALA A 94 0.49 6.60 16.41
N ILE A 95 0.07 6.45 15.16
CA ILE A 95 -1.27 6.82 14.69
C ILE A 95 -1.73 5.76 13.68
N LEU A 96 -3.00 5.35 13.74
CA LEU A 96 -3.58 4.49 12.72
C LEU A 96 -3.50 5.14 11.33
N ALA A 97 -3.46 4.31 10.29
CA ALA A 97 -3.50 4.84 8.94
C ALA A 97 -4.86 5.48 8.68
N HIS A 98 -4.88 6.58 7.93
CA HIS A 98 -6.09 7.25 7.50
C HIS A 98 -6.40 6.91 6.05
N LEU A 99 -7.58 6.37 5.80
CA LEU A 99 -8.10 6.14 4.46
C LEU A 99 -8.78 7.41 3.94
N TYR A 100 -8.34 7.89 2.78
CA TYR A 100 -9.02 8.96 2.07
C TYR A 100 -9.08 8.69 0.56
N TYR A 101 -9.87 9.48 -0.14
CA TYR A 101 -10.22 9.20 -1.53
C TYR A 101 -9.81 10.35 -2.45
N LEU A 102 -9.19 10.03 -3.59
CA LEU A 102 -8.86 10.97 -4.66
C LEU A 102 -9.77 10.75 -5.88
N PRO A 103 -10.50 11.77 -6.36
CA PRO A 103 -11.30 11.66 -7.57
C PRO A 103 -10.46 11.47 -8.83
N LYS A 104 -10.84 10.47 -9.64
CA LYS A 104 -10.30 10.22 -10.97
C LYS A 104 -11.16 10.95 -12.02
N THR A 105 -11.08 12.27 -12.08
CA THR A 105 -11.87 13.12 -13.01
C THR A 105 -11.60 12.84 -14.49
N HIS A 106 -10.46 12.20 -14.80
CA HIS A 106 -10.10 11.75 -16.15
C HIS A 106 -10.78 10.43 -16.57
N LYS A 107 -11.70 9.88 -15.75
CA LYS A 107 -12.45 8.67 -16.04
C LYS A 107 -13.96 8.95 -15.96
N PRO A 108 -14.79 8.33 -16.82
CA PRO A 108 -16.24 8.47 -16.78
C PRO A 108 -16.81 8.16 -15.38
N GLY A 109 -17.78 8.94 -14.92
CA GLY A 109 -18.38 8.79 -13.58
C GLY A 109 -17.49 9.25 -12.41
N THR A 110 -16.27 9.71 -12.66
CA THR A 110 -15.31 10.19 -11.64
C THR A 110 -15.15 9.19 -10.47
N PRO A 111 -14.67 7.96 -10.72
CA PRO A 111 -14.44 6.98 -9.67
C PRO A 111 -13.41 7.49 -8.66
N LEU A 112 -13.42 6.93 -7.45
CA LEU A 112 -12.48 7.27 -6.40
C LEU A 112 -11.25 6.34 -6.44
N ARG A 113 -10.07 6.90 -6.18
CA ARG A 113 -8.86 6.13 -5.80
C ARG A 113 -8.72 6.17 -4.29
N LEU A 114 -8.66 5.01 -3.67
CA LEU A 114 -8.33 4.87 -2.26
C LEU A 114 -6.85 5.19 -2.06
N ILE A 115 -6.55 5.97 -1.02
CA ILE A 115 -5.20 6.27 -0.57
C ILE A 115 -5.13 6.07 0.94
N PHE A 116 -4.11 5.34 1.38
CA PHE A 116 -3.78 5.17 2.79
C PHE A 116 -2.64 6.10 3.18
N SER A 117 -2.84 6.90 4.23
CA SER A 117 -1.78 7.69 4.86
C SER A 117 -1.46 7.10 6.23
N GLY A 118 -0.30 6.44 6.37
CA GLY A 118 0.04 5.68 7.58
C GLY A 118 1.52 5.73 7.95
N LEU A 119 2.19 6.88 7.76
CA LEU A 119 3.63 7.02 8.05
C LEU A 119 3.99 6.83 9.54
N GLN A 120 3.00 6.90 10.42
CA GLN A 120 3.12 6.68 11.87
C GLN A 120 2.40 5.41 12.33
N HIS A 121 2.03 4.53 11.39
CA HIS A 121 1.32 3.29 11.71
C HIS A 121 2.19 2.37 12.60
N PRO A 122 1.63 1.65 13.59
CA PRO A 122 2.43 0.80 14.48
C PRO A 122 3.33 -0.23 13.77
N THR A 123 2.93 -0.71 12.60
CA THR A 123 3.74 -1.67 11.82
C THR A 123 4.68 -1.02 10.80
N ILE A 124 4.72 0.33 10.68
CA ILE A 124 5.45 1.01 9.60
C ILE A 124 6.95 0.78 9.67
N LYS A 125 7.55 0.80 10.87
CA LYS A 125 8.99 0.58 11.05
C LYS A 125 9.38 -0.82 10.59
N ILE A 126 8.56 -1.83 10.91
CA ILE A 126 8.72 -3.21 10.46
C ILE A 126 8.61 -3.28 8.93
N SER A 127 7.56 -2.67 8.36
CA SER A 127 7.34 -2.68 6.90
C SER A 127 8.48 -2.02 6.13
N THR A 128 8.96 -0.86 6.59
CA THR A 128 10.08 -0.15 5.98
C THR A 128 11.36 -0.97 6.07
N TYR A 129 11.67 -1.50 7.26
CA TYR A 129 12.87 -2.31 7.46
C TYR A 129 12.89 -3.55 6.56
N ILE A 130 11.78 -4.29 6.47
CA ILE A 130 11.67 -5.43 5.54
C ILE A 130 11.79 -4.94 4.09
N GLY A 131 11.11 -3.85 3.74
CA GLY A 131 11.14 -3.28 2.39
C GLY A 131 12.55 -2.94 1.94
N GLU A 132 13.35 -2.32 2.80
CA GLU A 132 14.77 -2.00 2.53
C GLU A 132 15.63 -3.23 2.32
N LEU A 133 15.39 -4.32 3.07
CA LEU A 133 16.09 -5.59 2.88
C LEU A 133 15.69 -6.30 1.59
N LEU A 134 14.40 -6.29 1.26
CA LEU A 134 13.86 -7.02 0.11
C LEU A 134 14.03 -6.26 -1.21
N ARG A 135 14.07 -4.93 -1.19
CA ARG A 135 14.04 -4.11 -2.42
C ARG A 135 15.19 -4.41 -3.38
N PRO A 136 16.47 -4.46 -2.95
CA PRO A 136 17.58 -4.77 -3.86
C PRO A 136 17.46 -6.16 -4.49
N LEU A 137 16.90 -7.13 -3.74
CA LEU A 137 16.70 -8.50 -4.20
C LEU A 137 15.57 -8.57 -5.24
N PHE A 138 14.47 -7.87 -4.97
CA PHE A 138 13.37 -7.72 -5.90
C PHE A 138 13.85 -7.08 -7.20
N ASP A 139 14.58 -5.97 -7.13
CA ASP A 139 15.06 -5.25 -8.31
C ASP A 139 15.96 -6.16 -9.17
N LYS A 140 16.82 -6.98 -8.57
CA LYS A 140 17.67 -7.95 -9.28
C LYS A 140 16.86 -8.98 -10.08
N ILE A 141 15.70 -9.41 -9.58
CA ILE A 141 14.82 -10.38 -10.25
C ILE A 141 13.94 -9.67 -11.28
N ALA A 142 13.37 -8.52 -10.91
CA ALA A 142 12.43 -7.76 -11.71
C ALA A 142 13.06 -7.32 -13.03
N LEU A 143 14.34 -6.95 -13.05
CA LEU A 143 15.06 -6.57 -14.28
C LEU A 143 15.05 -7.66 -15.38
N LYS A 144 14.82 -8.93 -15.03
CA LYS A 144 14.73 -10.03 -16.01
C LYS A 144 13.36 -10.15 -16.68
N THR A 145 12.31 -9.58 -16.08
CA THR A 145 10.91 -9.83 -16.45
C THR A 145 10.08 -8.57 -16.60
N THR A 146 10.67 -7.42 -16.28
CA THR A 146 10.00 -6.12 -16.31
C THR A 146 10.88 -5.08 -17.00
N THR A 147 10.23 -4.12 -17.63
CA THR A 147 10.83 -2.92 -18.21
C THR A 147 10.57 -1.74 -17.29
N THR A 148 11.48 -0.76 -17.33
CA THR A 148 11.39 0.44 -16.49
C THR A 148 10.82 1.65 -17.23
N SER A 149 10.65 1.56 -18.55
CA SER A 149 10.20 2.67 -19.39
C SER A 149 9.31 2.22 -20.55
N GLY A 150 8.24 2.99 -20.80
CA GLY A 150 7.40 2.77 -21.98
C GLY A 150 8.17 2.91 -23.30
N PHE A 151 9.25 3.70 -23.32
CA PHE A 151 10.12 3.80 -24.51
C PHE A 151 10.86 2.48 -24.78
N GLU A 152 11.36 1.83 -23.73
CA GLU A 152 12.04 0.55 -23.85
C GLU A 152 11.09 -0.54 -24.33
N VAL A 153 9.84 -0.56 -23.83
CA VAL A 153 8.78 -1.44 -24.36
C VAL A 153 8.58 -1.23 -25.86
N MET A 154 8.39 0.02 -26.29
CA MET A 154 8.15 0.32 -27.71
C MET A 154 9.34 -0.09 -28.57
N LYS A 155 10.57 0.13 -28.11
CA LYS A 155 11.78 -0.32 -28.79
C LYS A 155 11.82 -1.84 -28.91
N GLN A 156 11.59 -2.58 -27.83
CA GLN A 156 11.59 -4.05 -27.82
C GLN A 156 10.49 -4.63 -28.72
N VAL A 157 9.28 -4.07 -28.67
CA VAL A 157 8.17 -4.47 -29.55
C VAL A 157 8.49 -4.19 -31.01
N TYR A 158 9.09 -3.03 -31.32
CA TYR A 158 9.51 -2.69 -32.67
C TYR A 158 10.57 -3.66 -33.19
N GLU A 159 11.65 -3.89 -32.42
CA GLU A 159 12.71 -4.84 -32.78
C GLU A 159 12.16 -6.25 -32.99
N TRP A 160 11.31 -6.74 -32.08
CA TRP A 160 10.63 -8.01 -32.24
C TRP A 160 9.78 -8.06 -33.51
N SER A 161 9.05 -6.99 -33.83
CA SER A 161 8.14 -6.94 -34.97
C SER A 161 8.86 -7.08 -36.32
N THR A 162 10.12 -6.64 -36.42
CA THR A 162 10.89 -6.68 -37.68
C THR A 162 11.05 -8.09 -38.25
N ASN A 163 11.13 -9.10 -37.37
CA ASN A 163 11.36 -10.49 -37.77
C ASN A 163 10.19 -11.43 -37.46
N ASN A 164 9.27 -11.03 -36.58
CA ASN A 164 8.26 -11.93 -36.02
C ASN A 164 6.81 -11.53 -36.33
N LEU A 165 6.57 -10.31 -36.82
CA LEU A 165 5.21 -9.84 -37.08
C LEU A 165 4.63 -10.53 -38.31
N ARG A 166 3.47 -11.17 -38.14
CA ARG A 166 2.70 -11.82 -39.22
C ARG A 166 1.32 -11.19 -39.30
N LYS A 167 0.61 -11.45 -40.40
CA LYS A 167 -0.75 -10.93 -40.61
C LYS A 167 -1.72 -11.42 -39.52
N GLU A 168 -1.48 -12.60 -38.98
CA GLU A 168 -2.30 -13.25 -37.95
C GLU A 168 -1.85 -12.89 -36.52
N THR A 169 -0.80 -12.09 -36.35
CA THR A 169 -0.32 -11.70 -35.03
C THR A 169 -1.35 -10.81 -34.32
N LEU A 170 -1.72 -11.20 -33.10
CA LEU A 170 -2.57 -10.41 -32.22
C LEU A 170 -1.74 -9.77 -31.11
N LEU A 171 -1.91 -8.47 -30.92
CA LEU A 171 -1.37 -7.75 -29.77
C LEU A 171 -2.45 -7.65 -28.69
N CYS A 172 -2.18 -8.24 -27.53
CA CYS A 172 -3.09 -8.23 -26.39
C CYS A 172 -2.54 -7.32 -25.29
N ILE A 173 -3.39 -6.43 -24.77
CA ILE A 173 -3.10 -5.61 -23.60
C ILE A 173 -4.01 -6.08 -22.47
N ILE A 174 -3.42 -6.43 -21.33
CA ILE A 174 -4.12 -6.91 -20.14
C ILE A 174 -3.88 -5.90 -19.01
N ASP A 175 -4.95 -5.38 -18.41
CA ASP A 175 -4.89 -4.48 -17.26
C ASP A 175 -5.49 -5.14 -16.02
N VAL A 176 -4.76 -5.09 -14.90
CA VAL A 176 -5.23 -5.67 -13.63
C VAL A 176 -5.95 -4.59 -12.83
N VAL A 177 -7.25 -4.80 -12.62
CA VAL A 177 -8.09 -3.87 -11.86
C VAL A 177 -7.87 -4.06 -10.36
N ASN A 178 -7.76 -2.95 -9.62
CA ASN A 178 -7.69 -2.94 -8.14
C ASN A 178 -6.57 -3.81 -7.53
N LEU A 179 -5.41 -3.93 -8.21
CA LEU A 179 -4.30 -4.80 -7.80
C LEU A 179 -4.02 -4.80 -6.28
N TYR A 180 -3.80 -3.64 -5.66
CA TYR A 180 -3.40 -3.55 -4.24
C TYR A 180 -4.40 -4.14 -3.26
N THR A 181 -5.71 -4.04 -3.54
CA THR A 181 -6.75 -4.54 -2.64
C THR A 181 -7.09 -6.00 -2.90
N MET A 182 -6.66 -6.53 -4.05
CA MET A 182 -7.00 -7.88 -4.51
C MET A 182 -5.87 -8.88 -4.30
N ILE A 183 -4.73 -8.47 -3.72
CA ILE A 183 -3.64 -9.40 -3.37
C ILE A 183 -4.00 -10.04 -2.02
N PRO A 184 -4.24 -11.36 -1.98
CA PRO A 184 -4.51 -12.04 -0.72
C PRO A 184 -3.27 -12.01 0.19
N GLN A 185 -3.49 -11.81 1.49
CA GLN A 185 -2.39 -11.62 2.45
C GLN A 185 -1.45 -12.82 2.52
N THR A 186 -1.99 -14.04 2.47
CA THR A 186 -1.20 -15.28 2.54
C THR A 186 -0.30 -15.41 1.31
N GLU A 187 -0.85 -15.19 0.13
CA GLU A 187 -0.20 -15.27 -1.17
C GLU A 187 0.89 -14.20 -1.29
N GLY A 188 0.66 -12.99 -0.76
CA GLY A 188 1.68 -11.95 -0.67
C GLY A 188 2.90 -12.39 0.15
N VAL A 189 2.69 -13.03 1.30
CA VAL A 189 3.79 -13.57 2.13
C VAL A 189 4.48 -14.75 1.44
N LEU A 190 3.72 -15.63 0.78
CA LEU A 190 4.27 -16.76 0.02
C LEU A 190 5.10 -16.29 -1.18
N ALA A 191 4.72 -15.19 -1.85
CA ALA A 191 5.50 -14.61 -2.93
C ALA A 191 6.88 -14.14 -2.45
N ILE A 192 6.95 -13.51 -1.27
CA ILE A 192 8.22 -13.16 -0.62
C ILE A 192 9.04 -14.44 -0.37
N LYS A 193 8.44 -15.48 0.20
CA LYS A 193 9.14 -16.75 0.45
C LYS A 193 9.69 -17.35 -0.86
N LYS A 194 8.87 -17.45 -1.90
CA LYS A 194 9.28 -17.98 -3.22
C LYS A 194 10.44 -17.20 -3.81
N MET A 195 10.43 -15.87 -3.68
CA MET A 195 11.52 -15.02 -4.14
C MET A 195 12.83 -15.32 -3.40
N LEU A 196 12.75 -15.49 -2.07
CA LEU A 196 13.91 -15.77 -1.22
C LEU A 196 14.47 -17.17 -1.45
N ASP A 197 13.59 -18.16 -1.64
CA ASP A 197 13.95 -19.55 -2.00
C ASP A 197 14.64 -19.59 -3.38
N TYR A 198 14.11 -18.86 -4.37
CA TYR A 198 14.70 -18.76 -5.71
C TYR A 198 16.11 -18.17 -5.69
N LEU A 199 16.41 -17.29 -4.73
CA LEU A 199 17.74 -16.71 -4.54
C LEU A 199 18.64 -17.56 -3.63
N GLU A 200 18.14 -18.69 -3.12
CA GLU A 200 18.85 -19.62 -2.22
C GLU A 200 19.40 -18.94 -0.96
N LEU A 201 18.72 -17.88 -0.48
CA LEU A 201 19.17 -17.10 0.67
C LEU A 201 18.74 -17.78 1.98
N LYS A 202 19.68 -17.86 2.94
CA LYS A 202 19.39 -18.32 4.31
C LYS A 202 19.13 -17.19 5.30
N GLN A 203 19.69 -16.01 5.02
CA GLN A 203 19.52 -14.81 5.84
C GLN A 203 19.76 -13.54 5.04
N ILE A 204 19.16 -12.43 5.47
CA ILE A 204 19.35 -11.08 4.90
C ILE A 204 19.36 -10.07 6.03
N GLY A 205 20.32 -9.12 6.03
CA GLY A 205 20.38 -8.07 7.04
C GLY A 205 20.54 -8.59 8.48
N GLY A 206 21.16 -9.77 8.65
CA GLY A 206 21.29 -10.44 9.94
C GLY A 206 20.01 -11.14 10.44
N LEU A 207 18.95 -11.21 9.62
CA LEU A 207 17.73 -11.96 9.90
C LEU A 207 17.67 -13.24 9.09
N LYS A 208 17.32 -14.36 9.74
CA LYS A 208 16.93 -15.58 9.05
C LYS A 208 15.69 -15.33 8.17
N ILE A 209 15.57 -16.05 7.06
CA ILE A 209 14.40 -15.92 6.17
C ILE A 209 13.09 -16.14 6.92
N GLU A 210 13.04 -17.09 7.84
CA GLU A 210 11.87 -17.36 8.65
C GLU A 210 11.46 -16.14 9.49
N THR A 211 12.41 -15.37 10.01
CA THR A 211 12.11 -14.10 10.71
C THR A 211 11.49 -13.08 9.76
N ILE A 212 12.03 -12.94 8.55
CA ILE A 212 11.49 -12.02 7.53
C ILE A 212 10.05 -12.39 7.18
N ILE A 213 9.77 -13.68 6.95
CA ILE A 213 8.42 -14.18 6.66
C ILE A 213 7.47 -13.93 7.84
N LYS A 214 7.91 -14.17 9.06
CA LYS A 214 7.15 -13.89 10.29
C LYS A 214 6.81 -12.41 10.43
N LEU A 215 7.77 -11.51 10.23
CA LEU A 215 7.55 -10.07 10.30
C LEU A 215 6.63 -9.59 9.16
N SER A 216 6.83 -10.06 7.93
CA SER A 216 5.96 -9.73 6.78
C SER A 216 4.52 -10.15 7.04
N ARG A 217 4.30 -11.37 7.55
CA ARG A 217 2.97 -11.86 7.93
C ARG A 217 2.34 -11.00 9.01
N PHE A 218 3.12 -10.57 10.00
CA PHE A 218 2.65 -9.69 11.06
C PHE A 218 2.18 -8.34 10.50
N VAL A 219 2.97 -7.71 9.62
CA VAL A 219 2.60 -6.45 8.94
C VAL A 219 1.29 -6.61 8.17
N MET A 220 1.17 -7.64 7.33
CA MET A 220 0.01 -7.86 6.47
C MET A 220 -1.29 -8.08 7.27
N LYS A 221 -1.21 -8.82 8.39
CA LYS A 221 -2.38 -9.11 9.24
C LYS A 221 -2.86 -7.94 10.09
N ASN A 222 -1.96 -7.01 10.40
CA ASN A 222 -2.24 -5.90 11.30
C ASN A 222 -2.26 -4.56 10.55
N ASN A 223 -2.80 -4.54 9.32
CA ASN A 223 -2.90 -3.34 8.49
C ASN A 223 -4.19 -2.56 8.81
N TYR A 224 -4.28 -2.02 10.03
CA TYR A 224 -5.47 -1.33 10.53
C TYR A 224 -5.49 0.14 10.11
N PHE A 225 -6.68 0.67 9.89
CA PHE A 225 -6.88 2.06 9.50
C PHE A 225 -8.23 2.57 9.97
N PHE A 226 -8.38 3.89 9.98
CA PHE A 226 -9.65 4.58 10.19
C PHE A 226 -10.07 5.34 8.93
N ILE A 227 -11.37 5.62 8.83
CA ILE A 227 -12.04 6.27 7.69
C ILE A 227 -12.60 7.63 8.13
#